data_AF-A0A3D0YPZ5-F1
#
_entry.id   AF-A0A3D0YPZ5-F1
#
_cell.length_a   1.000
_cell.length_b   1.000
_cell.length_c   1.000
_cell.angle_alpha   90.00
_cell.angle_beta   90.00
_cell.angle_gamma   90.00
#
_symmetry.space_group_name_H-M   'P 1'
#
loop_
_entity.id
_entity.type
_entity.pdbx_description
1 polymer ?
#
loop_
_entity_poly.entity_id
_entity_poly.type
_entity_poly.pdbx_seq_one_letter_code
_entity_poly.pdbx_strand_id
1 'polypeptide(L)'
;MKSLLESIPNLFRSSGDRRLAVLFALVTSLTIVSVLFLGPWKMLGVIAGLMIAWLLLFRPETMVLALAIYTPFEPFLLKFVPDELYIFARYLPEILIYGLVAVAVLKVLSRRRELTSTPIDLPFVFFLIVALTSLVLNAVPWFSGLLGLRQIIRFMLMFFAVVYLEPERRFVRRLVLAMFGVVVFESVLGIVQSFVGAPLDEILIPSEQRFYESIQLTSGTEQTWSPGTRIFATMGRYDQLGTFLSFFGLLAVGLWYSLRSRLTRSRLIFVLAVILPALLLTMSRASWFGFALGLLIIGGWLMRDRRVRLAYLAMIVLAVGYLAWSGLAVRYLTDYPEQTAVERLFEAFSYERWRGEYYGMGRLYWLVQT
;
A
#
# COMPACT_ATOMS: atom_id res chain seq x y z
N MET A 1 -7.72 -61.24 37.13
CA MET A 1 -6.98 -60.10 36.56
C MET A 1 -6.26 -60.41 35.25
N LYS A 2 -6.69 -61.45 34.50
CA LYS A 2 -6.14 -61.86 33.20
C LYS A 2 -7.06 -61.49 32.02
N SER A 3 -8.30 -61.06 32.27
CA SER A 3 -9.32 -60.78 31.24
C SER A 3 -9.55 -59.30 30.95
N LEU A 4 -8.77 -58.38 31.55
CA LEU A 4 -8.85 -56.93 31.29
C LEU A 4 -7.70 -56.41 30.42
N LEU A 5 -6.77 -57.27 30.02
CA LEU A 5 -5.64 -56.94 29.13
C LEU A 5 -5.87 -57.36 27.67
N GLU A 6 -6.99 -58.02 27.35
CA GLU A 6 -7.32 -58.49 25.99
C GLU A 6 -8.23 -57.53 25.20
N SER A 7 -8.67 -56.42 25.79
CA SER A 7 -9.61 -55.48 25.14
C SER A 7 -8.99 -54.18 24.61
N ILE A 8 -7.66 -54.04 24.61
CA ILE A 8 -7.01 -52.91 23.93
C ILE A 8 -6.88 -53.26 22.44
N PRO A 9 -7.50 -52.48 21.53
CA PRO A 9 -7.55 -52.84 20.12
C PRO A 9 -6.15 -52.96 19.53
N ASN A 10 -5.93 -54.06 18.82
CA ASN A 10 -4.80 -54.30 17.92
C ASN A 10 -4.80 -53.28 16.77
N LEU A 11 -4.45 -52.02 17.05
CA LEU A 11 -4.50 -50.90 16.11
C LEU A 11 -3.21 -50.68 15.30
N PHE A 12 -2.22 -51.56 15.41
CA PHE A 12 -0.90 -51.36 14.77
C PHE A 12 -0.32 -52.67 14.21
N ARG A 13 -1.01 -53.31 13.26
CA ARG A 13 -0.54 -54.54 12.59
C ARG A 13 -0.01 -54.36 11.17
N SER A 14 -0.05 -53.16 10.58
CA SER A 14 0.63 -52.91 9.30
C SER A 14 2.01 -52.29 9.54
N SER A 15 3.01 -52.70 8.76
CA SER A 15 4.37 -52.13 8.80
C SER A 15 4.41 -50.63 8.45
N GLY A 16 3.35 -50.10 7.82
CA GLY A 16 3.13 -48.68 7.60
C GLY A 16 2.83 -47.91 8.88
N ASP A 17 2.01 -48.47 9.77
CA ASP A 17 1.55 -47.78 10.99
C ASP A 17 2.67 -47.65 12.03
N ARG A 18 3.58 -48.63 12.10
CA ARG A 18 4.78 -48.53 12.95
C ARG A 18 5.74 -47.47 12.47
N ARG A 19 5.94 -47.33 11.15
CA ARG A 19 6.80 -46.28 10.58
C ARG A 19 6.20 -44.90 10.80
N LEU A 20 4.88 -44.77 10.67
CA LEU A 20 4.13 -43.56 10.99
C LEU A 20 4.22 -43.19 12.49
N ALA A 21 4.07 -44.16 13.39
CA ALA A 21 4.19 -43.95 14.82
C ALA A 21 5.63 -43.53 15.23
N VAL A 22 6.66 -44.14 14.63
CA VAL A 22 8.06 -43.77 14.87
C VAL A 22 8.36 -42.38 14.30
N LEU A 23 7.88 -42.06 13.09
CA LEU A 23 8.04 -40.73 12.50
C LEU A 23 7.33 -39.68 13.35
N PHE A 24 6.11 -39.96 13.82
CA PHE A 24 5.35 -39.06 14.68
C PHE A 24 6.04 -38.86 16.03
N ALA A 25 6.54 -39.92 16.66
CA ALA A 25 7.31 -39.84 17.90
C ALA A 25 8.61 -39.03 17.70
N LEU A 26 9.32 -39.23 16.59
CA LEU A 26 10.54 -38.52 16.25
C LEU A 26 10.28 -37.02 16.01
N VAL A 27 9.26 -36.68 15.22
CA VAL A 27 8.87 -35.29 14.97
C VAL A 27 8.42 -34.61 16.26
N THR A 28 7.64 -35.31 17.09
CA THR A 28 7.16 -34.77 18.37
C THR A 28 8.32 -34.54 19.34
N SER A 29 9.25 -35.49 19.45
CA SER A 29 10.43 -35.35 20.32
C SER A 29 11.41 -34.30 19.81
N LEU A 30 11.66 -34.19 18.50
CA LEU A 30 12.42 -33.09 17.89
C LEU A 30 11.76 -31.74 18.16
N THR A 31 10.43 -31.67 18.08
CA THR A 31 9.66 -30.44 18.37
C THR A 31 9.79 -30.07 19.84
N ILE A 32 9.61 -31.00 20.77
CA ILE A 32 9.76 -30.77 22.21
C ILE A 32 11.18 -30.31 22.54
N VAL A 33 12.20 -31.00 22.03
CA VAL A 33 13.61 -30.62 22.22
C VAL A 33 13.86 -29.22 21.64
N SER A 34 13.37 -28.93 20.44
CA SER A 34 13.52 -27.60 19.82
C SER A 34 12.82 -26.49 20.63
N VAL A 35 11.63 -26.75 21.20
CA VAL A 35 10.94 -25.81 22.10
C VAL A 35 11.74 -25.58 23.38
N LEU A 36 12.30 -26.64 23.97
CA LEU A 36 13.05 -26.54 25.23
C LEU A 36 14.36 -25.75 25.08
N PHE A 37 15.04 -25.87 23.92
CA PHE A 37 16.32 -25.18 23.68
C PHE A 37 16.15 -23.75 23.12
N LEU A 38 15.16 -23.52 22.25
CA LEU A 38 14.96 -22.22 21.61
C LEU A 38 13.94 -21.35 22.36
N GLY A 39 13.06 -21.96 23.17
CA GLY A 39 11.86 -21.32 23.70
C GLY A 39 10.74 -21.29 22.66
N PRO A 40 9.46 -21.27 23.10
CA PRO A 40 8.30 -21.39 22.22
C PRO A 40 8.22 -20.28 21.16
N TRP A 41 8.56 -19.04 21.53
CA TRP A 41 8.52 -17.88 20.63
C TRP A 41 9.55 -17.96 19.50
N LYS A 42 10.78 -18.42 19.78
CA LYS A 42 11.81 -18.58 18.75
C LYS A 42 11.46 -19.72 17.79
N MET A 43 10.87 -20.82 18.30
CA MET A 43 10.42 -21.91 17.43
C MET A 43 9.28 -21.48 16.51
N LEU A 44 8.31 -20.72 17.02
CA LEU A 44 7.26 -20.10 16.18
C LEU A 44 7.87 -19.18 15.12
N GLY A 45 8.88 -18.39 15.48
CA GLY A 45 9.63 -17.54 14.53
C GLY A 45 10.32 -18.35 13.41
N VAL A 46 10.95 -19.48 13.75
CA VAL A 46 11.58 -20.38 12.77
C VAL A 46 10.51 -20.99 11.84
N ILE A 47 9.40 -21.49 12.39
CA ILE A 47 8.30 -22.06 11.60
C ILE A 47 7.72 -21.00 10.66
N ALA A 48 7.48 -19.79 11.15
CA ALA A 48 7.01 -18.67 10.33
C ALA A 48 8.01 -18.32 9.23
N GLY A 49 9.31 -18.24 9.54
CA GLY A 49 10.37 -17.98 8.58
C GLY A 49 10.44 -19.05 7.48
N LEU A 50 10.37 -20.33 7.85
CA LEU A 50 10.33 -21.44 6.90
C LEU A 50 9.07 -21.41 6.02
N MET A 51 7.92 -21.08 6.59
CA MET A 51 6.67 -20.94 5.84
C MET A 51 6.75 -19.78 4.84
N ILE A 52 7.29 -18.64 5.26
CA ILE A 52 7.52 -17.47 4.40
C ILE A 52 8.49 -17.82 3.27
N ALA A 53 9.61 -18.49 3.57
CA ALA A 53 10.56 -18.94 2.56
C ALA A 53 9.93 -19.94 1.58
N TRP A 54 9.12 -20.87 2.08
CA TRP A 54 8.39 -21.82 1.25
C TRP A 54 7.40 -21.11 0.31
N LEU A 55 6.62 -20.15 0.84
CA LEU A 55 5.70 -19.35 0.05
C LEU A 55 6.45 -18.53 -1.01
N LEU A 56 7.57 -17.91 -0.64
CA LEU A 56 8.39 -17.10 -1.54
C LEU A 56 8.90 -17.92 -2.73
N LEU A 57 9.47 -19.11 -2.47
CA LEU A 57 10.11 -19.94 -3.48
C LEU A 57 9.11 -20.73 -4.32
N PHE A 58 8.10 -21.33 -3.69
CA PHE A 58 7.20 -22.27 -4.35
C PHE A 58 5.84 -21.68 -4.71
N ARG A 59 5.40 -20.59 -4.06
CA ARG A 59 4.12 -19.91 -4.30
C ARG A 59 4.28 -18.39 -4.38
N PRO A 60 5.19 -17.86 -5.23
CA PRO A 60 5.53 -16.43 -5.26
C PRO A 60 4.31 -15.53 -5.54
N GLU A 61 3.33 -16.00 -6.31
CA GLU A 61 2.04 -15.30 -6.50
C GLU A 61 1.30 -15.05 -5.19
N THR A 62 1.22 -16.06 -4.32
CA THR A 62 0.58 -15.92 -2.99
C THR A 62 1.34 -14.91 -2.13
N MET A 63 2.68 -14.87 -2.22
CA MET A 63 3.49 -13.88 -1.52
C MET A 63 3.22 -12.46 -2.04
N VAL A 64 3.10 -12.27 -3.37
CA VAL A 64 2.68 -10.98 -3.95
C VAL A 64 1.32 -10.56 -3.41
N LEU A 65 0.34 -11.48 -3.36
CA LEU A 65 -0.98 -11.18 -2.81
C LEU A 65 -0.92 -10.81 -1.32
N ALA A 66 -0.15 -11.55 -0.52
CA ALA A 66 0.04 -11.28 0.90
C ALA A 66 0.66 -9.89 1.12
N LEU A 67 1.70 -9.53 0.37
CA LEU A 67 2.33 -8.23 0.43
C LEU A 67 1.37 -7.11 -0.01
N ALA A 68 0.64 -7.30 -1.11
CA ALA A 68 -0.32 -6.31 -1.59
C ALA A 68 -1.45 -6.03 -0.59
N ILE A 69 -1.92 -7.05 0.12
CA ILE A 69 -2.90 -6.90 1.20
C ILE A 69 -2.27 -6.28 2.43
N TYR A 70 -1.05 -6.69 2.81
CA TYR A 70 -0.36 -6.21 4.02
C TYR A 70 0.00 -4.72 3.93
N THR A 71 0.53 -4.24 2.81
CA THR A 71 1.08 -2.88 2.68
C THR A 71 0.11 -1.76 3.08
N PRO A 72 -1.18 -1.77 2.67
CA PRO A 72 -2.16 -0.79 3.15
C PRO A 72 -2.31 -0.73 4.68
N PHE A 73 -2.19 -1.87 5.37
CA PHE A 73 -2.32 -1.99 6.82
C PHE A 73 -0.99 -1.86 7.56
N GLU A 74 0.15 -1.88 6.85
CA GLU A 74 1.49 -1.90 7.45
C GLU A 74 1.69 -0.81 8.51
N PRO A 75 1.38 0.48 8.25
CA PRO A 75 1.62 1.54 9.23
C PRO A 75 0.87 1.29 10.55
N PHE A 76 -0.39 0.84 10.47
CA PHE A 76 -1.19 0.50 11.63
C PHE A 76 -0.71 -0.77 12.34
N LEU A 77 -0.37 -1.83 11.60
CA LEU A 77 0.04 -3.10 12.20
C LEU A 77 1.38 -3.00 12.92
N LEU A 78 2.31 -2.19 12.39
CA LEU A 78 3.64 -1.99 12.97
C LEU A 78 3.59 -1.40 14.37
N LYS A 79 2.52 -0.70 14.74
CA LYS A 79 2.40 -0.11 16.09
C LYS A 79 2.31 -1.16 17.20
N PHE A 80 1.81 -2.35 16.88
CA PHE A 80 1.69 -3.46 17.82
C PHE A 80 2.96 -4.32 17.88
N VAL A 81 3.99 -4.00 17.09
CA VAL A 81 5.24 -4.75 17.07
C VAL A 81 6.15 -4.24 18.21
N PRO A 82 6.66 -5.14 19.07
CA PRO A 82 7.65 -4.79 20.10
C PRO A 82 8.92 -4.20 19.49
N ASP A 83 9.62 -3.33 20.23
CA ASP A 83 10.79 -2.61 19.73
C ASP A 83 11.92 -3.54 19.25
N GLU A 84 12.13 -4.66 19.95
CA GLU A 84 13.11 -5.69 19.57
C GLU A 84 12.85 -6.30 18.18
N LEU A 85 11.58 -6.36 17.77
CA LEU A 85 11.16 -6.94 16.50
C LEU A 85 10.84 -5.89 15.43
N TYR A 86 10.79 -4.62 15.79
CA TYR A 86 10.30 -3.55 14.93
C TYR A 86 11.13 -3.41 13.66
N ILE A 87 12.47 -3.43 13.79
CA ILE A 87 13.38 -3.33 12.64
C ILE A 87 13.15 -4.47 11.64
N PHE A 88 12.96 -5.69 12.13
CA PHE A 88 12.70 -6.85 11.29
C PHE A 88 11.34 -6.74 10.62
N ALA A 89 10.28 -6.40 11.37
CA ALA A 89 8.94 -6.25 10.82
C ALA A 89 8.86 -5.13 9.76
N ARG A 90 9.53 -4.00 10.00
CA ARG A 90 9.58 -2.85 9.09
C ARG A 90 10.25 -3.17 7.76
N TYR A 91 11.34 -3.95 7.79
CA TYR A 91 12.12 -4.27 6.60
C TYR A 91 11.75 -5.60 5.95
N LEU A 92 10.95 -6.44 6.62
CA LEU A 92 10.53 -7.73 6.07
C LEU A 92 9.82 -7.59 4.71
N PRO A 93 8.86 -6.68 4.48
CA PRO A 93 8.24 -6.53 3.17
C PRO A 93 9.26 -6.23 2.05
N GLU A 94 10.28 -5.41 2.34
CA GLU A 94 11.32 -5.07 1.39
C GLU A 94 12.20 -6.28 1.07
N ILE A 95 12.62 -7.04 2.09
CA ILE A 95 13.38 -8.29 1.91
C ILE A 95 12.59 -9.29 1.07
N LEU A 96 11.28 -9.41 1.30
CA LEU A 96 10.41 -10.30 0.53
C LEU A 96 10.26 -9.85 -0.92
N ILE A 97 10.20 -8.53 -1.19
CA ILE A 97 10.24 -7.99 -2.55
C ILE A 97 11.55 -8.38 -3.24
N TYR A 98 12.70 -8.20 -2.58
CA TYR A 98 13.99 -8.59 -3.17
C TYR A 98 14.07 -10.10 -3.41
N GLY A 99 13.51 -10.91 -2.50
CA GLY A 99 13.34 -12.34 -2.69
C GLY A 99 12.48 -12.67 -3.91
N LEU A 100 11.38 -11.95 -4.14
CA LEU A 100 10.51 -12.15 -5.29
C LEU A 100 11.23 -11.79 -6.60
N VAL A 101 12.01 -10.71 -6.60
CA VAL A 101 12.88 -10.34 -7.73
C VAL A 101 13.88 -11.46 -8.00
N ALA A 102 14.55 -12.00 -6.98
CA ALA A 102 15.50 -13.09 -7.13
C ALA A 102 14.81 -14.34 -7.74
N VAL A 103 13.63 -14.72 -7.25
CA VAL A 103 12.84 -15.83 -7.82
C VAL A 103 12.45 -15.56 -9.28
N ALA A 104 12.05 -14.33 -9.61
CA ALA A 104 11.71 -13.94 -10.97
C ALA A 104 12.93 -14.04 -11.91
N VAL A 105 14.10 -13.53 -11.48
CA VAL A 105 15.36 -13.63 -12.23
C VAL A 105 15.77 -15.08 -12.43
N LEU A 106 15.72 -15.92 -11.38
CA LEU A 106 16.05 -17.34 -11.48
C LEU A 106 15.13 -18.07 -12.49
N LYS A 107 13.84 -17.71 -12.57
CA LYS A 107 12.92 -18.27 -13.57
C LYS A 107 13.28 -17.84 -14.99
N VAL A 108 13.64 -16.58 -15.19
CA VAL A 108 14.06 -16.07 -16.51
C VAL A 108 15.33 -16.77 -16.98
N LEU A 109 16.33 -16.88 -16.10
CA LEU A 109 17.60 -17.57 -16.37
C LEU A 109 17.39 -19.07 -16.65
N SER A 110 16.59 -19.75 -15.81
CA SER A 110 16.30 -21.19 -15.97
C SER A 110 15.57 -21.51 -17.27
N ARG A 111 14.75 -20.58 -17.75
CA ARG A 111 13.99 -20.72 -19.00
C ARG A 111 14.70 -20.15 -20.23
N ARG A 112 15.92 -19.61 -20.07
CA ARG A 112 16.70 -18.90 -21.11
C ARG A 112 15.84 -17.92 -21.92
N ARG A 113 14.99 -17.16 -21.23
CA ARG A 113 14.06 -16.24 -21.89
C ARG A 113 14.69 -14.89 -22.17
N GLU A 114 14.25 -14.31 -23.28
CA GLU A 114 14.53 -12.92 -23.60
C GLU A 114 13.77 -11.99 -22.65
N LEU A 115 14.42 -10.88 -22.28
CA LEU A 115 13.82 -9.85 -21.43
C LEU A 115 12.73 -9.13 -22.23
N THR A 116 11.53 -9.06 -21.68
CA THR A 116 10.41 -8.36 -22.31
C THR A 116 10.44 -6.89 -21.91
N SER A 117 10.41 -6.01 -22.90
CA SER A 117 10.31 -4.59 -22.61
C SER A 117 8.92 -4.23 -22.08
N THR A 118 8.88 -3.42 -21.03
CA THR A 118 7.66 -2.90 -20.42
C THR A 118 7.54 -1.39 -20.61
N PRO A 119 6.31 -0.84 -20.59
CA PRO A 119 6.10 0.62 -20.64
C PRO A 119 6.75 1.38 -19.46
N ILE A 120 7.12 0.68 -18.37
CA ILE A 120 7.74 1.29 -17.19
C ILE A 120 9.27 1.32 -17.30
N ASP A 121 9.89 0.54 -18.19
CA ASP A 121 11.35 0.44 -18.32
C ASP A 121 11.98 1.83 -18.52
N LEU A 122 11.52 2.56 -19.53
CA LEU A 122 12.08 3.86 -19.89
C LEU A 122 11.82 4.93 -18.81
N PRO A 123 10.58 5.12 -18.29
CA PRO A 123 10.35 5.98 -17.14
C PRO A 123 11.21 5.64 -15.92
N PHE A 124 11.43 4.36 -15.65
CA PHE A 124 12.25 3.92 -14.52
C PHE A 124 13.74 4.23 -14.74
N VAL A 125 14.28 3.97 -15.93
CA VAL A 125 15.66 4.35 -16.28
C VAL A 125 15.85 5.86 -16.18
N PHE A 126 14.91 6.65 -16.73
CA PHE A 126 14.97 8.10 -16.65
C PHE A 126 14.91 8.59 -15.20
N PHE A 127 14.04 8.00 -14.38
CA PHE A 127 13.98 8.27 -12.94
C PHE A 127 15.32 7.99 -12.26
N LEU A 128 15.97 6.85 -12.55
CA LEU A 128 17.28 6.52 -11.97
C LEU A 128 18.35 7.52 -12.37
N ILE A 129 18.38 7.94 -13.64
CA ILE A 129 19.32 8.95 -14.13
C ILE A 129 19.11 10.27 -13.37
N VAL A 130 17.87 10.78 -13.35
CA VAL A 130 17.54 12.04 -12.66
C VAL A 130 17.86 11.96 -11.17
N ALA A 131 17.51 10.85 -10.52
CA ALA A 131 17.80 10.61 -9.11
C ALA A 131 19.31 10.61 -8.81
N LEU A 132 20.10 9.87 -9.58
CA LEU A 132 21.55 9.80 -9.39
C LEU A 132 22.21 11.15 -9.68
N THR A 133 21.81 11.84 -10.75
CA THR A 133 22.27 13.20 -11.04
C THR A 133 21.93 14.15 -9.90
N SER A 134 20.72 14.07 -9.36
CA SER A 134 20.31 14.89 -8.22
C SER A 134 21.13 14.60 -6.96
N LEU A 135 21.44 13.34 -6.65
CA LEU A 135 22.26 12.98 -5.49
C LEU A 135 23.68 13.56 -5.61
N VAL A 136 24.27 13.49 -6.81
CA VAL A 136 25.61 14.00 -7.08
C VAL A 136 25.65 15.52 -7.05
N LEU A 137 24.74 16.20 -7.78
CA LEU A 137 24.76 17.66 -7.89
C LEU A 137 24.45 18.36 -6.57
N ASN A 138 23.61 17.76 -5.72
CA ASN A 138 23.27 18.31 -4.41
C ASN A 138 24.18 17.79 -3.28
N ALA A 139 25.24 17.03 -3.61
CA ALA A 139 26.17 16.45 -2.64
C ALA A 139 25.48 15.72 -1.46
N VAL A 140 24.36 15.04 -1.75
CA VAL A 140 23.58 14.34 -0.71
C VAL A 140 24.40 13.15 -0.20
N PRO A 141 24.53 12.96 1.13
CA PRO A 141 25.23 11.80 1.68
C PRO A 141 24.67 10.49 1.10
N TRP A 142 25.55 9.62 0.58
CA TRP A 142 25.17 8.41 -0.16
C TRP A 142 24.20 7.51 0.61
N PHE A 143 24.40 7.36 1.92
CA PHE A 143 23.53 6.56 2.77
C PHE A 143 22.10 7.12 2.84
N SER A 144 21.95 8.43 3.09
CA SER A 144 20.65 9.11 3.11
C SER A 144 19.97 9.08 1.75
N GLY A 145 20.73 9.30 0.68
CA GLY A 145 20.24 9.20 -0.69
C GLY A 145 19.70 7.82 -1.03
N LEU A 146 20.45 6.77 -0.70
CA LEU A 146 20.05 5.38 -0.95
C LEU A 146 18.81 4.99 -0.13
N LEU A 147 18.75 5.40 1.14
CA LEU A 147 17.56 5.19 1.99
C LEU A 147 16.31 5.86 1.41
N GLY A 148 16.45 7.05 0.84
CA GLY A 148 15.36 7.75 0.14
C GLY A 148 14.92 7.01 -1.13
N LEU A 149 15.88 6.67 -2.02
CA LEU A 149 15.58 5.98 -3.28
C LEU A 149 14.95 4.60 -3.08
N ARG A 150 15.38 3.88 -2.04
CA ARG A 150 14.83 2.58 -1.66
C ARG A 150 13.30 2.60 -1.56
N GLN A 151 12.72 3.67 -1.00
CA GLN A 151 11.27 3.76 -0.79
C GLN A 151 10.47 3.72 -2.10
N ILE A 152 11.03 4.24 -3.19
CA ILE A 152 10.42 4.25 -4.53
C ILE A 152 10.81 2.98 -5.30
N ILE A 153 12.10 2.63 -5.29
CA ILE A 153 12.65 1.49 -6.05
C ILE A 153 11.96 0.18 -5.66
N ARG A 154 11.65 -0.04 -4.37
CA ARG A 154 10.98 -1.27 -3.93
C ARG A 154 9.65 -1.55 -4.65
N PHE A 155 8.87 -0.51 -4.95
CA PHE A 155 7.60 -0.67 -5.66
C PHE A 155 7.80 -0.92 -7.15
N MET A 156 8.83 -0.31 -7.76
CA MET A 156 9.23 -0.60 -9.15
C MET A 156 9.73 -2.04 -9.29
N LEU A 157 10.53 -2.51 -8.34
CA LEU A 157 10.99 -3.90 -8.27
C LEU A 157 9.84 -4.89 -8.12
N MET A 158 8.84 -4.57 -7.30
CA MET A 158 7.62 -5.38 -7.20
C MET A 158 6.90 -5.48 -8.56
N PHE A 159 6.77 -4.37 -9.29
CA PHE A 159 6.18 -4.39 -10.63
C PHE A 159 6.93 -5.35 -11.56
N PHE A 160 8.25 -5.23 -11.65
CA PHE A 160 9.06 -6.13 -12.49
C PHE A 160 8.97 -7.59 -12.03
N ALA A 161 9.00 -7.83 -10.71
CA ALA A 161 8.82 -9.18 -10.18
C ALA A 161 7.49 -9.78 -10.65
N VAL A 162 6.38 -9.05 -10.57
CA VAL A 162 5.06 -9.53 -11.04
C VAL A 162 5.05 -9.77 -12.55
N VAL A 163 5.65 -8.89 -13.35
CA VAL A 163 5.73 -9.06 -14.82
C VAL A 163 6.47 -10.36 -15.17
N TYR A 164 7.65 -10.58 -14.60
CA TYR A 164 8.49 -11.74 -14.90
C TYR A 164 8.04 -13.04 -14.21
N LEU A 165 7.19 -12.95 -13.19
CA LEU A 165 6.50 -14.12 -12.63
C LEU A 165 5.40 -14.64 -13.55
N GLU A 166 4.89 -13.80 -14.46
CA GLU A 166 3.82 -14.12 -15.44
C GLU A 166 2.61 -14.81 -14.81
N PRO A 167 1.95 -14.18 -13.83
CA PRO A 167 0.87 -14.85 -13.10
C PRO A 167 -0.32 -15.15 -14.00
N GLU A 168 -1.03 -16.24 -13.69
CA GLU A 168 -2.23 -16.61 -14.41
C GLU A 168 -3.32 -15.52 -14.32
N ARG A 169 -4.20 -15.43 -15.32
CA ARG A 169 -5.36 -14.51 -15.30
C ARG A 169 -6.24 -14.71 -14.05
N ARG A 170 -6.33 -15.93 -13.55
CA ARG A 170 -7.06 -16.26 -12.31
C ARG A 170 -6.43 -15.57 -11.09
N PHE A 171 -5.10 -15.52 -11.02
CA PHE A 171 -4.39 -14.77 -9.99
C PHE A 171 -4.66 -13.27 -10.09
N VAL A 172 -4.51 -12.68 -11.28
CA VAL A 172 -4.75 -11.24 -11.48
C VAL A 172 -6.17 -10.86 -11.04
N ARG A 173 -7.17 -11.68 -11.39
CA ARG A 173 -8.55 -11.47 -10.93
C ARG A 173 -8.67 -11.54 -9.41
N ARG A 174 -8.04 -12.52 -8.76
CA ARG A 174 -8.04 -12.64 -7.29
C ARG A 174 -7.38 -11.43 -6.63
N LEU A 175 -6.24 -10.98 -7.16
CA LEU A 175 -5.53 -9.80 -6.68
C LEU A 175 -6.40 -8.55 -6.78
N VAL A 176 -7.00 -8.27 -7.94
CA VAL A 176 -7.88 -7.12 -8.13
C VAL A 176 -9.09 -7.17 -7.18
N LEU A 177 -9.72 -8.35 -7.01
CA LEU A 177 -10.84 -8.51 -6.09
C LEU A 177 -10.43 -8.31 -4.62
N ALA A 178 -9.29 -8.85 -4.22
CA ALA A 178 -8.76 -8.67 -2.87
C ALA A 178 -8.45 -7.19 -2.60
N MET A 179 -7.79 -6.51 -3.53
CA MET A 179 -7.48 -5.09 -3.39
C MET A 179 -8.74 -4.22 -3.39
N PHE A 180 -9.78 -4.53 -4.16
CA PHE A 180 -11.05 -3.82 -4.01
C PHE A 180 -11.71 -4.09 -2.65
N GLY A 181 -11.57 -5.29 -2.10
CA GLY A 181 -11.98 -5.58 -0.73
C GLY A 181 -11.26 -4.69 0.29
N VAL A 182 -9.94 -4.56 0.16
CA VAL A 182 -9.12 -3.68 1.01
C VAL A 182 -9.53 -2.21 0.85
N VAL A 183 -9.70 -1.74 -0.38
CA VAL A 183 -10.11 -0.35 -0.64
C VAL A 183 -11.48 -0.02 -0.07
N VAL A 184 -12.45 -0.93 -0.21
CA VAL A 184 -13.77 -0.78 0.40
C VAL A 184 -13.64 -0.76 1.92
N PHE A 185 -12.84 -1.65 2.50
CA PHE A 185 -12.59 -1.66 3.94
C PHE A 185 -11.98 -0.33 4.43
N GLU A 186 -10.89 0.14 3.82
CA GLU A 186 -10.24 1.41 4.15
C GLU A 186 -11.19 2.60 3.99
N SER A 187 -12.00 2.59 2.93
CA SER A 187 -12.99 3.65 2.68
C SER A 187 -14.08 3.66 3.76
N VAL A 188 -14.63 2.49 4.12
CA VAL A 188 -15.64 2.38 5.18
C VAL A 188 -15.06 2.77 6.53
N LEU A 189 -13.87 2.27 6.87
CA LEU A 189 -13.18 2.62 8.11
C LEU A 189 -12.92 4.11 8.20
N GLY A 190 -12.46 4.73 7.11
CA GLY A 190 -12.25 6.17 7.03
C GLY A 190 -13.56 6.97 7.11
N ILE A 191 -14.66 6.51 6.52
CA ILE A 191 -15.96 7.16 6.72
C ILE A 191 -16.40 7.06 8.18
N VAL A 192 -16.27 5.89 8.82
CA VAL A 192 -16.54 5.73 10.27
C VAL A 192 -15.65 6.65 11.10
N GLN A 193 -14.37 6.79 10.73
CA GLN A 193 -13.43 7.71 11.35
C GLN A 193 -13.95 9.15 11.35
N SER A 194 -14.54 9.63 10.25
CA SER A 194 -15.12 11.00 10.22
C SER A 194 -16.29 11.20 11.17
N PHE A 195 -17.04 10.14 11.52
CA PHE A 195 -18.16 10.23 12.46
C PHE A 195 -17.72 10.07 13.92
N VAL A 196 -16.71 9.24 14.19
CA VAL A 196 -16.23 8.98 15.56
C VAL A 196 -15.25 10.07 16.02
N GLY A 197 -14.41 10.58 15.12
CA GLY A 197 -13.41 11.61 15.43
C GLY A 197 -12.27 11.10 16.31
N ALA A 198 -11.86 11.92 17.29
CA ALA A 198 -10.65 11.74 18.09
C ALA A 198 -10.44 10.32 18.67
N PRO A 199 -11.44 9.64 19.25
CA PRO A 199 -11.24 8.30 19.81
C PRO A 199 -10.79 7.26 18.78
N LEU A 200 -11.30 7.36 17.54
CA LEU A 200 -10.89 6.44 16.48
C LEU A 200 -9.56 6.89 15.85
N ASP A 201 -9.30 8.20 15.79
CA ASP A 201 -8.01 8.73 15.35
C ASP A 201 -6.88 8.22 16.24
N GLU A 202 -7.00 8.31 17.57
CA GLU A 202 -6.01 7.81 18.54
C GLU A 202 -5.71 6.31 18.35
N ILE A 203 -6.73 5.53 18.01
CA ILE A 203 -6.55 4.11 17.71
C ILE A 203 -5.86 3.93 16.34
N LEU A 204 -6.19 4.71 15.33
CA LEU A 204 -5.70 4.47 13.97
C LEU A 204 -4.33 5.09 13.68
N ILE A 205 -3.91 6.10 14.45
CA ILE A 205 -2.59 6.73 14.33
C ILE A 205 -1.49 5.65 14.45
N PRO A 206 -0.56 5.56 13.47
CA PRO A 206 0.60 4.69 13.57
C PRO A 206 1.49 5.00 14.76
N SER A 207 2.41 4.08 15.08
CA SER A 207 3.40 4.27 16.16
C SER A 207 4.12 5.61 16.09
N GLU A 208 4.45 6.13 17.28
CA GLU A 208 5.33 7.28 17.50
C GLU A 208 6.70 7.12 16.84
N GLN A 209 7.50 8.20 16.85
CA GLN A 209 8.85 8.21 16.32
C GLN A 209 9.67 7.07 16.95
N ARG A 210 10.26 6.21 16.11
CA ARG A 210 11.15 5.14 16.58
C ARG A 210 12.54 5.32 16.01
N PHE A 211 13.52 5.19 16.89
CA PHE A 211 14.94 5.23 16.57
C PHE A 211 15.56 3.86 16.82
N TYR A 212 16.55 3.52 16.01
CA TYR A 212 17.47 2.43 16.28
C TYR A 212 18.87 3.02 16.31
N GLU A 213 19.46 3.07 17.50
CA GLU A 213 20.69 3.83 17.77
C GLU A 213 20.54 5.30 17.32
N SER A 214 21.26 5.70 16.27
CA SER A 214 21.22 7.05 15.69
C SER A 214 20.33 7.16 14.43
N ILE A 215 19.74 6.05 13.97
CA ILE A 215 18.95 6.00 12.73
C ILE A 215 17.47 6.12 13.08
N GLN A 216 16.83 7.18 12.59
CA GLN A 216 15.37 7.32 12.65
C GLN A 216 14.71 6.29 11.72
N LEU A 217 14.04 5.30 12.30
CA LEU A 217 13.33 4.25 11.54
C LEU A 217 11.95 4.73 11.09
N THR A 218 11.29 5.52 11.93
CA THR A 218 9.96 6.10 11.65
C THR A 218 9.91 7.53 12.16
N SER A 219 9.49 8.44 11.28
CA SER A 219 9.41 9.87 11.55
C SER A 219 8.27 10.27 12.48
N GLY A 220 7.46 9.31 12.93
CA GLY A 220 6.18 9.56 13.59
C GLY A 220 5.19 10.23 12.63
N THR A 221 3.91 10.21 12.99
CA THR A 221 2.87 10.98 12.31
C THR A 221 2.51 12.18 13.16
N GLU A 222 3.01 13.36 12.80
CA GLU A 222 2.51 14.60 13.38
C GLU A 222 1.15 14.95 12.72
N GLN A 223 0.09 14.92 13.52
CA GLN A 223 -1.21 15.40 13.10
C GLN A 223 -1.22 16.93 13.14
N THR A 224 -1.11 17.54 11.97
CA THR A 224 -1.23 18.99 11.78
C THR A 224 -2.68 19.45 11.56
N TRP A 225 -3.64 18.53 11.65
CA TRP A 225 -5.07 18.77 11.43
C TRP A 225 -5.89 18.44 12.68
N SER A 226 -7.07 19.03 12.79
CA SER A 226 -7.98 18.77 13.91
C SER A 226 -8.58 17.36 13.79
N PRO A 227 -8.75 16.60 14.89
CA PRO A 227 -9.32 15.26 14.84
C PRO A 227 -10.67 15.21 14.09
N GLY A 228 -10.88 14.16 13.31
CA GLY A 228 -12.11 13.97 12.50
C GLY A 228 -12.26 14.88 11.27
N THR A 229 -11.40 15.88 11.07
CA THR A 229 -11.47 16.77 9.88
C THR A 229 -10.89 16.16 8.61
N ARG A 230 -9.94 15.22 8.76
CA ARG A 230 -9.29 14.52 7.64
C ARG A 230 -9.16 13.04 7.98
N ILE A 231 -9.66 12.18 7.11
CA ILE A 231 -9.61 10.74 7.32
C ILE A 231 -8.34 10.14 6.72
N PHE A 232 -7.80 9.11 7.38
CA PHE A 232 -6.56 8.43 6.97
C PHE A 232 -6.58 6.92 7.17
N ALA A 233 -7.62 6.39 7.83
CA ALA A 233 -7.83 4.96 8.07
C ALA A 233 -6.55 4.28 8.60
N THR A 234 -6.15 3.11 8.09
CA THR A 234 -4.95 2.42 8.62
C THR A 234 -3.62 2.94 8.03
N MET A 235 -3.67 3.84 7.05
CA MET A 235 -2.49 4.38 6.38
C MET A 235 -1.80 5.50 7.18
N GLY A 236 -2.44 6.04 8.21
CA GLY A 236 -1.86 7.04 9.12
C GLY A 236 -1.70 8.44 8.54
N ARG A 237 -1.80 8.61 7.23
CA ARG A 237 -1.75 9.92 6.55
C ARG A 237 -2.86 10.06 5.52
N TYR A 238 -3.55 11.19 5.57
CA TYR A 238 -4.73 11.46 4.74
C TYR A 238 -4.39 11.51 3.24
N ASP A 239 -3.18 11.96 2.88
CA ASP A 239 -2.70 11.99 1.50
C ASP A 239 -2.31 10.62 0.95
N GLN A 240 -1.86 9.70 1.81
CA GLN A 240 -1.60 8.32 1.41
C GLN A 240 -2.90 7.58 1.13
N LEU A 241 -3.88 7.68 2.05
CA LEU A 241 -5.22 7.14 1.84
C LEU A 241 -5.85 7.76 0.58
N GLY A 242 -5.81 9.09 0.44
CA GLY A 242 -6.35 9.77 -0.73
C GLY A 242 -5.73 9.25 -2.04
N THR A 243 -4.41 9.09 -2.08
CA THR A 243 -3.73 8.62 -3.29
C THR A 243 -4.13 7.18 -3.61
N PHE A 244 -4.21 6.32 -2.59
CA PHE A 244 -4.67 4.94 -2.72
C PHE A 244 -6.12 4.86 -3.25
N LEU A 245 -7.04 5.62 -2.65
CA LEU A 245 -8.44 5.71 -3.08
C LEU A 245 -8.56 6.25 -4.51
N SER A 246 -7.77 7.27 -4.87
CA SER A 246 -7.74 7.83 -6.22
C SER A 246 -7.32 6.79 -7.26
N PHE A 247 -6.25 6.02 -6.98
CA PHE A 247 -5.74 4.99 -7.88
C PHE A 247 -6.76 3.87 -8.10
N PHE A 248 -7.33 3.32 -7.02
CA PHE A 248 -8.32 2.24 -7.13
C PHE A 248 -9.67 2.72 -7.66
N GLY A 249 -10.05 3.97 -7.39
CA GLY A 249 -11.19 4.61 -8.04
C GLY A 249 -11.01 4.69 -9.56
N LEU A 250 -9.85 5.15 -10.03
CA LEU A 250 -9.53 5.20 -11.46
C LEU A 250 -9.47 3.81 -12.09
N LEU A 251 -8.93 2.82 -11.38
CA LEU A 251 -8.96 1.42 -11.81
C LEU A 251 -10.40 0.93 -11.94
N ALA A 252 -11.28 1.23 -10.99
CA ALA A 252 -12.70 0.89 -11.06
C ALA A 252 -13.40 1.56 -12.25
N VAL A 253 -13.11 2.82 -12.53
CA VAL A 253 -13.61 3.55 -13.72
C VAL A 253 -13.13 2.89 -15.01
N GLY A 254 -11.83 2.60 -15.13
CA GLY A 254 -11.25 1.94 -16.31
C GLY A 254 -11.86 0.56 -16.55
N LEU A 255 -12.05 -0.23 -15.50
CA LEU A 255 -12.73 -1.53 -15.56
C LEU A 255 -14.21 -1.40 -15.90
N TRP A 256 -14.89 -0.35 -15.42
CA TRP A 256 -16.31 -0.13 -15.71
C TRP A 256 -16.54 0.14 -17.21
N TYR A 257 -15.67 0.95 -17.83
CA TYR A 257 -15.70 1.15 -19.30
C TYR A 257 -15.35 -0.13 -20.06
N SER A 258 -14.36 -0.89 -19.59
CA SER A 258 -13.80 -2.04 -20.32
C SER A 258 -14.65 -3.31 -20.22
N LEU A 259 -15.30 -3.55 -19.08
CA LEU A 259 -16.06 -4.77 -18.83
C LEU A 259 -17.51 -4.63 -19.33
N ARG A 260 -18.05 -5.68 -19.95
CA ARG A 260 -19.41 -5.70 -20.53
C ARG A 260 -20.50 -6.19 -19.57
N SER A 261 -20.13 -6.97 -18.55
CA SER A 261 -21.10 -7.58 -17.63
C SER A 261 -21.81 -6.54 -16.77
N ARG A 262 -23.15 -6.50 -16.83
CA ARG A 262 -23.99 -5.58 -16.04
C ARG A 262 -23.81 -5.78 -14.54
N LEU A 263 -23.74 -7.04 -14.09
CA LEU A 263 -23.52 -7.37 -12.67
C LEU A 263 -22.17 -6.83 -12.18
N THR A 264 -21.12 -6.99 -12.99
CA THR A 264 -19.79 -6.48 -12.64
C THR A 264 -19.74 -4.96 -12.63
N ARG A 265 -20.40 -4.30 -13.59
CA ARG A 265 -20.55 -2.83 -13.58
C ARG A 265 -21.28 -2.33 -12.35
N SER A 266 -22.35 -2.99 -11.93
CA SER A 266 -23.09 -2.62 -10.72
C SER A 266 -22.21 -2.72 -9.46
N ARG A 267 -21.38 -3.76 -9.36
CA ARG A 267 -20.42 -3.91 -8.26
C ARG A 267 -19.36 -2.80 -8.27
N LEU A 268 -18.86 -2.42 -9.45
CA LEU A 268 -17.91 -1.31 -9.58
C LEU A 268 -18.54 0.04 -9.22
N ILE A 269 -19.81 0.25 -9.56
CA ILE A 269 -20.56 1.44 -9.12
C ILE A 269 -20.67 1.47 -7.60
N PHE A 270 -20.99 0.34 -6.96
CA PHE A 270 -21.00 0.25 -5.49
C PHE A 270 -19.63 0.60 -4.90
N VAL A 271 -18.55 0.03 -5.44
CA VAL A 271 -17.17 0.36 -5.01
C VAL A 271 -16.91 1.87 -5.13
N LEU A 272 -17.26 2.49 -6.26
CA LEU A 272 -17.11 3.94 -6.45
C LEU A 272 -17.98 4.76 -5.49
N ALA A 273 -19.20 4.31 -5.20
CA ALA A 273 -20.10 4.99 -4.26
C ALA A 273 -19.54 5.02 -2.83
N VAL A 274 -18.69 4.05 -2.46
CA VAL A 274 -18.00 4.04 -1.17
C VAL A 274 -16.68 4.82 -1.25
N ILE A 275 -15.91 4.69 -2.34
CA ILE A 275 -14.63 5.38 -2.53
C ILE A 275 -14.81 6.90 -2.59
N LEU A 276 -15.79 7.41 -3.34
CA LEU A 276 -15.90 8.85 -3.61
C LEU A 276 -16.14 9.70 -2.35
N PRO A 277 -17.08 9.35 -1.45
CA PRO A 277 -17.23 10.06 -0.18
C PRO A 277 -15.97 9.99 0.68
N ALA A 278 -15.34 8.82 0.80
CA ALA A 278 -14.10 8.66 1.54
C ALA A 278 -12.98 9.55 0.94
N LEU A 279 -12.79 9.51 -0.37
CA LEU A 279 -11.81 10.34 -1.07
C LEU A 279 -12.02 11.83 -0.78
N LEU A 280 -13.27 12.31 -0.79
CA LEU A 280 -13.59 13.68 -0.39
C LEU A 280 -13.20 13.94 1.07
N LEU A 281 -13.52 13.06 2.01
CA LEU A 281 -13.18 13.22 3.42
C LEU A 281 -11.67 13.17 3.71
N THR A 282 -10.84 12.65 2.80
CA THR A 282 -9.37 12.69 2.98
C THR A 282 -8.81 14.10 2.97
N MET A 283 -9.52 15.09 2.40
CA MET A 283 -9.01 16.47 2.27
C MET A 283 -7.64 16.57 1.55
N SER A 284 -7.28 15.52 0.78
CA SER A 284 -6.06 15.46 0.00
C SER A 284 -6.26 16.05 -1.39
N ARG A 285 -5.85 17.30 -1.55
CA ARG A 285 -5.94 18.05 -2.82
C ARG A 285 -5.27 17.29 -3.98
N ALA A 286 -4.05 16.81 -3.77
CA ALA A 286 -3.31 16.05 -4.78
C ALA A 286 -4.10 14.82 -5.25
N SER A 287 -4.80 14.15 -4.32
CA SER A 287 -5.61 12.97 -4.63
C SER A 287 -6.91 13.33 -5.34
N TRP A 288 -7.57 14.42 -4.95
CA TRP A 288 -8.76 14.92 -5.64
C TRP A 288 -8.45 15.31 -7.07
N PHE A 289 -7.40 16.11 -7.28
CA PHE A 289 -6.98 16.53 -8.61
C PHE A 289 -6.43 15.36 -9.42
N GLY A 290 -5.70 14.43 -8.81
CA GLY A 290 -5.23 13.20 -9.46
C GLY A 290 -6.39 12.34 -9.95
N PHE A 291 -7.41 12.11 -9.12
CA PHE A 291 -8.62 11.40 -9.51
C PHE A 291 -9.39 12.15 -10.60
N ALA A 292 -9.59 13.45 -10.46
CA ALA A 292 -10.29 14.25 -11.45
C ALA A 292 -9.57 14.22 -12.81
N LEU A 293 -8.28 14.56 -12.84
CA LEU A 293 -7.49 14.51 -14.06
C LEU A 293 -7.49 13.11 -14.69
N GLY A 294 -7.32 12.05 -13.88
CA GLY A 294 -7.41 10.68 -14.35
C GLY A 294 -8.78 10.34 -14.94
N LEU A 295 -9.88 10.78 -14.33
CA LEU A 295 -11.24 10.57 -14.84
C LEU A 295 -11.46 11.33 -16.16
N LEU A 296 -10.93 12.54 -16.29
CA LEU A 296 -10.97 13.30 -17.53
C LEU A 296 -10.17 12.61 -18.64
N ILE A 297 -8.97 12.10 -18.34
CA ILE A 297 -8.14 11.37 -19.29
C ILE A 297 -8.83 10.06 -19.71
N ILE A 298 -9.24 9.23 -18.76
CA ILE A 298 -9.86 7.93 -19.05
C ILE A 298 -11.22 8.13 -19.74
N GLY A 299 -12.16 8.82 -19.09
CA GLY A 299 -13.52 8.96 -19.59
C GLY A 299 -13.63 9.97 -20.73
N GLY A 300 -13.09 11.17 -20.53
CA GLY A 300 -13.26 12.29 -21.46
C GLY A 300 -12.40 12.20 -22.72
N TRP A 301 -11.11 11.83 -22.57
CA TRP A 301 -10.17 11.79 -23.70
C TRP A 301 -10.08 10.41 -24.36
N LEU A 302 -9.72 9.36 -23.61
CA LEU A 302 -9.52 8.01 -24.14
C LEU A 302 -10.83 7.37 -24.58
N MET A 303 -11.85 7.39 -23.70
CA MET A 303 -13.17 6.81 -24.00
C MET A 303 -14.10 7.79 -24.75
N ARG A 304 -13.68 9.05 -24.92
CA ARG A 304 -14.42 10.11 -25.64
C ARG A 304 -15.84 10.37 -25.10
N ASP A 305 -16.10 10.04 -23.84
CA ASP A 305 -17.41 10.19 -23.22
C ASP A 305 -17.80 11.68 -23.10
N ARG A 306 -18.84 12.07 -23.83
CA ARG A 306 -19.34 13.46 -23.83
C ARG A 306 -19.92 13.83 -22.45
N ARG A 307 -20.47 12.87 -21.71
CA ARG A 307 -21.09 13.13 -20.40
C ARG A 307 -20.03 13.55 -19.40
N VAL A 308 -18.88 12.88 -19.40
CA VAL A 308 -17.73 13.26 -18.58
C VAL A 308 -17.27 14.67 -18.95
N ARG A 309 -17.03 14.95 -20.24
CA ARG A 309 -16.60 16.29 -20.69
C ARG A 309 -17.56 17.40 -20.29
N LEU A 310 -18.87 17.17 -20.44
CA LEU A 310 -19.91 18.11 -20.01
C LEU A 310 -19.93 18.29 -18.49
N ALA A 311 -19.74 17.22 -17.72
CA ALA A 311 -19.63 17.32 -16.27
C ALA A 311 -18.42 18.17 -15.84
N TYR A 312 -17.26 18.03 -16.51
CA TYR A 312 -16.10 18.90 -16.26
C TYR A 312 -16.37 20.36 -16.60
N LEU A 313 -17.01 20.63 -17.74
CA LEU A 313 -17.40 21.99 -18.10
C LEU A 313 -18.35 22.59 -17.06
N ALA A 314 -19.36 21.82 -16.63
CA ALA A 314 -20.29 22.24 -15.59
C ALA A 314 -19.57 22.51 -14.26
N MET A 315 -18.64 21.64 -13.84
CA MET A 315 -17.83 21.85 -12.64
C MET A 315 -17.00 23.15 -12.70
N ILE A 316 -16.39 23.46 -13.85
CA ILE A 316 -15.64 24.71 -14.04
C ILE A 316 -16.57 25.92 -13.94
N VAL A 317 -17.72 25.88 -14.62
CA VAL A 317 -18.71 26.97 -14.58
C VAL A 317 -19.22 27.18 -13.15
N LEU A 318 -19.52 26.11 -12.42
CA LEU A 318 -19.96 26.18 -11.02
C LEU A 318 -18.86 26.73 -10.11
N ALA A 319 -17.60 26.32 -10.30
CA ALA A 319 -16.48 26.83 -9.51
C ALA A 319 -16.26 28.34 -9.74
N VAL A 320 -16.29 28.79 -10.99
CA VAL A 320 -16.17 30.22 -11.35
C VAL A 320 -17.36 31.02 -10.82
N GLY A 321 -18.58 30.51 -10.98
CA GLY A 321 -19.79 31.14 -10.45
C GLY A 321 -19.77 31.26 -8.93
N TYR A 322 -19.31 30.21 -8.24
CA TYR A 322 -19.12 30.23 -6.79
C TYR A 322 -18.08 31.26 -6.36
N LEU A 323 -16.93 31.36 -7.04
CA LEU A 323 -15.92 32.37 -6.73
C LEU A 323 -16.46 33.80 -6.92
N ALA A 324 -17.21 34.04 -7.99
CA ALA A 324 -17.82 35.34 -8.26
C ALA A 324 -18.86 35.72 -7.20
N TRP A 325 -19.60 34.74 -6.67
CA TRP A 325 -20.66 34.97 -5.70
C TRP A 325 -20.18 35.03 -4.24
N SER A 326 -19.26 34.14 -3.85
CA SER A 326 -18.83 33.97 -2.45
C SER A 326 -17.93 35.09 -1.93
N GLY A 327 -17.29 35.86 -2.83
CA GLY A 327 -16.27 36.85 -2.44
C GLY A 327 -15.03 36.22 -1.80
N LEU A 328 -14.83 34.89 -1.95
CA LEU A 328 -13.70 34.17 -1.37
C LEU A 328 -12.38 34.76 -1.88
N ALA A 329 -11.58 35.31 -0.96
CA ALA A 329 -10.30 35.91 -1.28
C ALA A 329 -9.22 34.84 -1.46
N VAL A 330 -9.30 34.08 -2.56
CA VAL A 330 -8.42 32.93 -2.87
C VAL A 330 -6.94 33.26 -2.71
N ARG A 331 -6.54 34.49 -3.05
CA ARG A 331 -5.15 34.97 -2.97
C ARG A 331 -4.50 34.76 -1.60
N TYR A 332 -5.27 34.87 -0.51
CA TYR A 332 -4.78 34.83 0.87
C TYR A 332 -5.01 33.49 1.58
N LEU A 333 -5.58 32.49 0.90
CA LEU A 333 -5.83 31.19 1.53
C LEU A 333 -4.52 30.46 1.82
N THR A 334 -4.38 29.98 3.05
CA THR A 334 -3.28 29.15 3.52
C THR A 334 -3.81 27.86 4.16
N ASP A 335 -2.94 26.86 4.39
CA ASP A 335 -3.33 25.61 5.06
C ASP A 335 -3.56 25.89 6.55
N TYR A 336 -4.74 25.53 7.06
CA TYR A 336 -5.04 25.56 8.50
C TYR A 336 -5.91 24.36 8.90
N PRO A 337 -5.96 23.99 10.19
CA PRO A 337 -6.57 22.73 10.64
C PRO A 337 -8.06 22.58 10.33
N GLU A 338 -8.85 23.66 10.40
CA GLU A 338 -10.31 23.65 10.29
C GLU A 338 -10.84 24.09 8.92
N GLN A 339 -10.00 23.98 7.89
CA GLN A 339 -10.35 24.41 6.55
C GLN A 339 -11.47 23.57 5.93
N THR A 340 -12.47 24.24 5.36
CA THR A 340 -13.57 23.57 4.63
C THR A 340 -13.08 22.92 3.34
N ALA A 341 -13.83 21.95 2.80
CA ALA A 341 -13.47 21.31 1.53
C ALA A 341 -13.37 22.30 0.36
N VAL A 342 -14.18 23.36 0.38
CA VAL A 342 -14.20 24.40 -0.64
C VAL A 342 -12.98 25.31 -0.52
N GLU A 343 -12.66 25.79 0.69
CA GLU A 343 -11.43 26.55 0.93
C GLU A 343 -10.20 25.71 0.56
N ARG A 344 -10.20 24.42 0.90
CA ARG A 344 -9.13 23.49 0.57
C ARG A 344 -8.97 23.34 -0.95
N LEU A 345 -10.07 23.24 -1.69
CA LEU A 345 -10.06 23.17 -3.15
C LEU A 345 -9.43 24.45 -3.75
N PHE A 346 -9.86 25.63 -3.30
CA PHE A 346 -9.40 26.91 -3.85
C PHE A 346 -8.01 27.31 -3.37
N GLU A 347 -7.57 26.89 -2.19
CA GLU A 347 -6.22 27.14 -1.67
C GLU A 347 -5.13 26.57 -2.60
N ALA A 348 -5.43 25.52 -3.39
CA ALA A 348 -4.50 25.03 -4.41
C ALA A 348 -4.13 26.07 -5.48
N PHE A 349 -4.97 27.09 -5.65
CA PHE A 349 -4.80 28.20 -6.58
C PHE A 349 -4.43 29.52 -5.87
N SER A 350 -4.10 29.46 -4.57
CA SER A 350 -3.72 30.62 -3.77
C SER A 350 -2.29 31.07 -4.04
N TYR A 351 -2.11 32.39 -4.17
CA TYR A 351 -0.78 33.00 -4.31
C TYR A 351 0.08 32.79 -3.05
N GLU A 352 -0.48 32.99 -1.86
CA GLU A 352 0.27 32.80 -0.61
C GLU A 352 0.73 31.35 -0.44
N ARG A 353 -0.08 30.37 -0.90
CA ARG A 353 0.32 28.97 -0.89
C ARG A 353 1.50 28.71 -1.82
N TRP A 354 1.43 29.19 -3.06
CA TRP A 354 2.52 29.05 -4.01
C TRP A 354 3.77 29.77 -3.53
N ARG A 355 3.66 30.95 -2.92
CA ARG A 355 4.82 31.64 -2.35
C ARG A 355 5.43 30.89 -1.16
N GLY A 356 4.59 30.39 -0.25
CA GLY A 356 5.02 29.70 0.97
C GLY A 356 5.69 28.34 0.73
N GLU A 357 5.33 27.62 -0.34
CA GLU A 357 5.98 26.33 -0.67
C GLU A 357 7.40 26.48 -1.25
N TYR A 358 7.79 27.66 -1.75
CA TYR A 358 9.08 27.89 -2.41
C TYR A 358 10.17 28.40 -1.46
N TYR A 359 9.81 29.08 -0.38
CA TYR A 359 10.80 29.58 0.59
C TYR A 359 11.19 28.46 1.58
N GLY A 360 12.24 27.70 1.24
CA GLY A 360 12.99 26.85 2.17
C GLY A 360 12.47 25.43 2.41
N MET A 361 11.34 25.02 1.82
CA MET A 361 10.73 23.69 1.97
C MET A 361 10.40 23.02 0.61
N GLY A 362 11.08 23.46 -0.44
CA GLY A 362 10.75 23.25 -1.85
C GLY A 362 10.51 21.78 -2.24
N ARG A 363 9.27 21.46 -2.60
CA ARG A 363 8.86 20.19 -3.21
C ARG A 363 9.26 20.06 -4.70
N LEU A 364 10.05 21.00 -5.22
CA LEU A 364 10.68 20.95 -6.54
C LEU A 364 12.19 20.81 -6.36
N TYR A 365 12.64 19.57 -6.20
CA TYR A 365 14.00 19.17 -5.82
C TYR A 365 15.11 19.46 -6.85
N TRP A 366 14.83 20.09 -7.99
CA TRP A 366 15.81 20.12 -9.07
C TRP A 366 16.82 21.27 -8.98
N LEU A 367 16.48 22.37 -8.28
CA LEU A 367 17.39 23.49 -8.05
C LEU A 367 17.15 24.07 -6.66
N VAL A 368 17.96 23.63 -5.69
CA VAL A 368 18.14 24.34 -4.42
C VAL A 368 19.61 24.71 -4.29
N GLN A 369 20.00 25.78 -4.97
CA GLN A 369 21.04 26.67 -4.44
C GLN A 369 20.33 27.96 -4.06
N THR A 370 20.13 28.14 -2.76
CA THR A 370 19.98 29.45 -2.14
C THR A 370 21.18 29.67 -1.26
#